data_AF-A0A6G1AW95-F1
#
_entry.id   AF-A0A6G1AW95-F1
#
_cell.length_a   1.000
_cell.length_b   1.000
_cell.length_c   1.000
_cell.angle_alpha   90.00
_cell.angle_beta   90.00
_cell.angle_gamma   90.00
#
_symmetry.space_group_name_H-M   'P 1'
#
loop_
_entity.id
_entity.type
_entity.pdbx_description
1 polymer ?
#
loop_
_entity_poly.entity_id
_entity_poly.type
_entity_poly.pdbx_seq_one_letter_code
_entity_poly.pdbx_strand_id
1 'polypeptide(L)'
;MQKSPKRNNNSRVSGIKLNSVDAEKAKKESQNNFVELLPPEVTFKIFSQLDMQSLCRASITCRSWNYTVRNSDSLWKPHCLTLRAVCQREVDNDLKSGYSWRVILRRNYQKSKVKHEWLSGRYSNICSPLSLPE
;
A
#
# COMPACT_ATOMS: atom_id res chain seq x y z
N MET A 1 34.71 53.06 15.48
CA MET A 1 35.57 51.97 16.00
C MET A 1 34.67 50.92 16.63
N GLN A 2 34.47 49.78 15.96
CA GLN A 2 34.32 48.45 16.57
C GLN A 2 34.22 47.43 15.41
N LYS A 3 35.17 46.49 15.41
CA LYS A 3 35.42 45.51 14.36
C LYS A 3 35.06 44.11 14.90
N SER A 4 34.22 43.39 14.12
CA SER A 4 34.13 41.91 14.02
C SER A 4 33.65 41.08 15.24
N PRO A 5 33.14 39.84 15.08
CA PRO A 5 33.54 38.86 14.05
C PRO A 5 32.46 38.18 13.20
N LYS A 6 32.92 37.88 11.97
CA LYS A 6 32.35 36.97 10.99
C LYS A 6 32.19 35.57 11.58
N ARG A 7 30.98 35.02 11.51
CA ARG A 7 30.72 33.60 11.79
C ARG A 7 30.79 32.83 10.46
N ASN A 8 31.96 32.24 10.21
CA ASN A 8 32.21 31.32 9.11
C ASN A 8 31.63 29.95 9.45
N ASN A 9 30.56 29.52 8.77
CA ASN A 9 30.04 28.16 8.85
C ASN A 9 30.40 27.41 7.55
N ASN A 10 31.67 27.01 7.42
CA ASN A 10 32.03 25.93 6.51
C ASN A 10 31.57 24.61 7.15
N SER A 11 30.31 24.25 6.91
CA SER A 11 29.80 22.89 7.17
C SER A 11 30.48 21.95 6.18
N ARG A 12 31.57 21.36 6.66
CA ARG A 12 32.35 20.29 6.06
C ARG A 12 31.42 19.24 5.48
N VAL A 13 31.35 19.18 4.14
CA VAL A 13 30.84 18.03 3.40
C VAL A 13 31.66 16.84 3.87
N SER A 14 31.10 16.03 4.77
CA SER A 14 31.61 14.69 4.99
C SER A 14 31.20 13.91 3.75
N GLY A 15 32.14 13.77 2.82
CA GLY A 15 32.05 12.75 1.80
C GLY A 15 31.97 11.42 2.52
N ILE A 16 30.76 10.95 2.75
CA ILE A 16 30.49 9.55 3.05
C ILE A 16 30.95 8.83 1.79
N LYS A 17 32.18 8.35 1.84
CA LYS A 17 32.71 7.38 0.88
C LYS A 17 31.83 6.15 1.07
N LEU A 18 30.74 6.09 0.30
CA LEU A 18 29.95 4.89 0.12
C LEU A 18 30.95 3.80 -0.26
N ASN A 19 31.16 2.85 0.64
CA ASN A 19 32.06 1.74 0.38
C ASN A 19 31.59 1.05 -0.90
N SER A 20 32.51 0.75 -1.82
CA SER A 20 32.19 0.13 -3.11
C SER A 20 31.41 -1.17 -2.93
N VAL A 21 31.61 -1.87 -1.81
CA VAL A 21 30.89 -3.08 -1.41
C VAL A 21 29.40 -2.82 -1.16
N ASP A 22 29.04 -1.70 -0.52
CA ASP A 22 27.64 -1.32 -0.29
C ASP A 22 26.96 -0.86 -1.59
N ALA A 23 27.71 -0.18 -2.46
CA ALA A 23 27.24 0.24 -3.78
C ALA A 23 27.03 -0.95 -4.74
N GLU A 24 27.87 -1.99 -4.67
CA GLU A 24 27.69 -3.22 -5.44
C GLU A 24 26.55 -4.09 -4.91
N LYS A 25 26.34 -4.14 -3.58
CA LYS A 25 25.20 -4.83 -2.97
C LYS A 25 23.87 -4.16 -3.34
N ALA A 26 23.80 -2.83 -3.25
CA ALA A 26 22.62 -2.06 -3.68
C ALA A 26 22.35 -2.21 -5.19
N LYS A 27 23.40 -2.24 -6.02
CA LYS A 27 23.26 -2.53 -7.46
C LYS A 27 22.72 -3.94 -7.72
N LYS A 28 23.19 -4.97 -7.01
CA LYS A 28 22.68 -6.34 -7.17
C LYS A 28 21.21 -6.49 -6.75
N GLU A 29 20.78 -5.78 -5.71
CA GLU A 29 19.38 -5.79 -5.27
C GLU A 29 18.46 -5.09 -6.29
N SER A 30 18.87 -3.96 -6.87
CA SER A 30 18.08 -3.28 -7.92
C SER A 30 18.01 -4.09 -9.22
N GLN A 31 19.04 -4.86 -9.56
CA GLN A 31 19.05 -5.69 -10.78
C GLN A 31 18.04 -6.84 -10.77
N ASN A 32 17.44 -7.19 -9.63
CA ASN A 32 16.45 -8.27 -9.54
C ASN A 32 15.01 -7.76 -9.32
N ASN A 33 14.81 -6.45 -9.17
CA ASN A 33 13.47 -5.90 -8.94
C ASN A 33 12.74 -5.64 -10.25
N PHE A 34 11.80 -6.52 -10.62
CA PHE A 34 11.04 -6.36 -11.86
C PHE A 34 10.28 -5.02 -11.96
N VAL A 35 9.88 -4.42 -10.84
CA VAL A 35 9.16 -3.13 -10.81
C VAL A 35 10.04 -1.99 -11.35
N GLU A 36 11.36 -2.11 -11.25
CA GLU A 36 12.33 -1.15 -11.77
C GLU A 36 12.78 -1.47 -13.21
N LEU A 37 12.54 -2.70 -13.67
CA LEU A 37 12.99 -3.19 -14.98
C LEU A 37 11.88 -3.20 -16.04
N LEU A 38 10.64 -3.46 -15.63
CA LEU A 38 9.50 -3.57 -16.52
C LEU A 38 8.80 -2.23 -16.69
N PRO A 39 8.20 -1.97 -17.87
CA PRO A 39 7.31 -0.83 -18.06
C PRO A 39 6.17 -0.82 -17.01
N PRO A 40 5.71 0.37 -16.57
CA PRO A 40 4.67 0.48 -15.55
C PRO A 40 3.39 -0.31 -15.88
N GLU A 41 3.00 -0.35 -17.16
CA GLU A 41 1.80 -1.05 -17.64
C GLU A 41 1.88 -2.56 -17.39
N VAL A 42 3.05 -3.16 -17.66
CA VAL A 42 3.30 -4.59 -17.43
C VAL A 42 3.33 -4.88 -15.93
N THR A 43 4.02 -4.03 -15.17
CA THR A 43 4.06 -4.12 -13.70
C THR A 43 2.66 -4.05 -13.09
N PHE A 44 1.81 -3.12 -13.54
CA PHE A 44 0.43 -3.03 -13.08
C PHE A 44 -0.41 -4.23 -13.51
N LYS A 45 -0.17 -4.79 -14.71
CA LYS A 45 -0.85 -6.00 -15.15
C LYS A 45 -0.48 -7.23 -14.32
N ILE A 46 0.76 -7.32 -13.84
CA ILE A 46 1.19 -8.37 -12.90
C ILE A 46 0.48 -8.17 -11.56
N PHE A 47 0.54 -6.97 -10.99
CA PHE A 47 -0.11 -6.69 -9.71
C PHE A 47 -1.63 -6.82 -9.76
N SER A 48 -2.28 -6.57 -10.89
CA SER A 48 -3.74 -6.72 -11.03
C SER A 48 -4.23 -8.18 -10.99
N GLN A 49 -3.33 -9.17 -11.10
CA GLN A 49 -3.69 -10.58 -10.92
C GLN A 49 -3.73 -11.01 -9.45
N LEU A 50 -3.20 -10.19 -8.54
CA LEU A 50 -3.13 -10.51 -7.13
C LEU A 50 -4.46 -10.26 -6.43
N ASP A 51 -4.79 -11.12 -5.48
CA ASP A 51 -5.88 -10.87 -4.54
C ASP A 51 -5.50 -9.75 -3.56
N MET A 52 -6.49 -9.25 -2.80
CA MET A 52 -6.27 -8.14 -1.87
C MET A 52 -5.17 -8.46 -0.85
N GLN A 53 -5.12 -9.69 -0.33
CA GLN A 53 -4.13 -10.05 0.67
C GLN A 53 -2.72 -10.06 0.07
N SER A 54 -2.56 -10.63 -1.12
CA SER A 54 -1.27 -10.64 -1.82
C SER A 54 -0.83 -9.24 -2.24
N LEU A 55 -1.74 -8.34 -2.64
CA LEU A 55 -1.43 -6.94 -2.91
C LEU A 55 -0.93 -6.21 -1.65
N CYS A 56 -1.58 -6.41 -0.52
CA CYS A 56 -1.12 -5.85 0.75
C CYS A 56 0.28 -6.36 1.12
N ARG A 57 0.53 -7.68 0.97
CA ARG A 57 1.86 -8.27 1.17
C ARG A 57 2.89 -7.74 0.19
N ALA A 58 2.55 -7.60 -1.09
CA ALA A 58 3.40 -6.99 -2.10
C ALA A 58 3.75 -5.54 -1.73
N SER A 59 2.81 -4.77 -1.18
CA SER A 59 3.07 -3.39 -0.79
C SER A 59 4.09 -3.23 0.34
N ILE A 60 4.38 -4.27 1.12
CA ILE A 60 5.34 -4.21 2.25
C ILE A 60 6.70 -4.82 1.92
N THR A 61 6.95 -5.29 0.69
CA THR A 61 8.21 -5.96 0.32
C THR A 61 9.40 -4.99 0.26
N CYS A 62 9.26 -3.88 -0.46
CA CYS A 62 10.29 -2.84 -0.58
C CYS A 62 9.67 -1.47 -0.91
N ARG A 63 10.48 -0.41 -0.87
CA ARG A 63 10.03 0.98 -1.13
C ARG A 63 9.45 1.15 -2.54
N SER A 64 10.08 0.54 -3.54
CA SER A 64 9.64 0.59 -4.94
C SER A 64 8.27 -0.07 -5.12
N TRP A 65 8.08 -1.27 -4.58
CA TRP A 65 6.78 -1.96 -4.61
C TRP A 65 5.72 -1.22 -3.81
N ASN A 66 6.07 -0.70 -2.63
CA ASN A 66 5.17 0.10 -1.82
C ASN A 66 4.65 1.29 -2.62
N TYR A 67 5.54 2.05 -3.27
CA TYR A 67 5.18 3.19 -4.09
C TYR A 67 4.26 2.79 -5.24
N THR A 68 4.66 1.77 -6.03
CA THR A 68 3.92 1.31 -7.21
C THR A 68 2.53 0.79 -6.87
N VAL A 69 2.41 -0.06 -5.85
CA VAL A 69 1.13 -0.66 -5.44
C VAL A 69 0.22 0.37 -4.78
N ARG A 70 0.76 1.24 -3.92
CA ARG A 70 -0.04 2.20 -3.17
C ARG A 70 -0.51 3.37 -4.02
N ASN A 71 0.25 3.82 -5.01
CA ASN A 71 -0.09 5.01 -5.80
C ASN A 71 -0.90 4.71 -7.07
N SER A 72 -1.13 3.44 -7.38
CA SER A 72 -1.99 3.04 -8.50
C SER A 72 -3.40 2.74 -8.03
N ASP A 73 -4.29 3.73 -8.11
CA ASP A 73 -5.68 3.60 -7.61
C ASP A 73 -6.50 2.57 -8.42
N SER A 74 -6.13 2.36 -9.70
CA SER A 74 -6.76 1.38 -10.58
C SER A 74 -6.57 -0.07 -10.11
N LEU A 75 -5.47 -0.39 -9.42
CA LEU A 75 -5.26 -1.72 -8.82
C LEU A 75 -6.31 -2.04 -7.75
N TRP A 76 -6.79 -1.02 -7.04
CA TRP A 76 -7.72 -1.20 -5.92
C TRP A 76 -9.18 -1.22 -6.34
N LYS A 77 -9.50 -0.64 -7.51
CA LYS A 77 -10.87 -0.53 -8.03
C LYS A 77 -11.60 -1.87 -8.14
N PRO A 78 -11.05 -2.95 -8.75
CA PRO A 78 -11.75 -4.23 -8.85
C PRO A 78 -12.09 -4.83 -7.48
N HIS A 79 -11.20 -4.69 -6.50
CA HIS A 79 -11.43 -5.16 -5.14
C HIS A 79 -12.54 -4.36 -4.45
N CYS A 80 -12.61 -3.04 -4.65
CA CYS A 80 -13.71 -2.22 -4.16
C CYS A 80 -15.05 -2.61 -4.77
N LEU A 81 -15.09 -2.90 -6.07
CA LEU A 81 -16.31 -3.36 -6.75
C LEU A 81 -16.78 -4.72 -6.20
N THR A 82 -15.85 -5.57 -5.78
CA THR A 82 -16.19 -6.83 -5.08
C THR A 82 -16.85 -6.54 -3.73
N LEU A 83 -16.30 -5.61 -2.92
CA LEU A 83 -16.94 -5.21 -1.65
C LEU A 83 -18.31 -4.57 -1.87
N ARG A 84 -18.50 -3.83 -2.97
CA ARG A 84 -19.77 -3.16 -3.33
C ARG A 84 -20.93 -4.15 -3.48
N ALA A 85 -20.67 -5.40 -3.87
CA ALA A 85 -21.70 -6.44 -3.93
C ALA A 85 -22.34 -6.72 -2.56
N VAL A 86 -21.62 -6.48 -1.47
CA VAL A 86 -22.08 -6.70 -0.09
C VAL A 86 -22.42 -5.38 0.62
N CYS A 87 -21.60 -4.35 0.44
CA CYS A 87 -21.67 -3.05 1.11
C CYS A 87 -21.92 -1.91 0.10
N GLN A 88 -22.94 -2.05 -0.74
CA GLN A 88 -23.23 -1.10 -1.80
C GLN A 88 -23.38 0.34 -1.29
N ARG A 89 -24.22 0.55 -0.27
CA ARG A 89 -24.52 1.89 0.27
C ARG A 89 -23.27 2.58 0.80
N GLU A 90 -22.45 1.86 1.55
CA GLU A 90 -21.23 2.42 2.13
C GLU A 90 -20.20 2.78 1.07
N VAL A 91 -19.99 1.90 0.09
CA VAL A 91 -19.08 2.15 -1.04
C VAL A 91 -19.57 3.33 -1.89
N ASP A 92 -20.86 3.37 -2.21
CA ASP A 92 -21.46 4.43 -3.03
C ASP A 92 -21.40 5.80 -2.32
N ASN A 93 -21.54 5.83 -0.98
CA ASN A 93 -21.38 7.04 -0.20
C ASN A 93 -19.93 7.53 -0.19
N ASP A 94 -18.94 6.65 0.06
CA ASP A 94 -17.54 7.07 0.04
C ASP A 94 -17.09 7.51 -1.37
N LEU A 95 -17.66 6.93 -2.44
CA LEU A 95 -17.45 7.40 -3.82
C LEU A 95 -17.99 8.82 -4.02
N LYS A 96 -19.21 9.11 -3.54
CA LYS A 96 -19.79 10.46 -3.58
C LYS A 96 -18.96 11.46 -2.78
N SER A 97 -18.32 11.02 -1.70
CA SER A 97 -17.39 11.84 -0.91
C SER A 97 -16.03 12.06 -1.57
N GLY A 98 -15.77 11.47 -2.74
CA GLY A 98 -14.53 11.68 -3.50
C GLY A 98 -13.30 10.95 -2.96
N TYR A 99 -13.48 9.89 -2.15
CA TYR A 99 -12.36 9.08 -1.68
C TYR A 99 -11.75 8.24 -2.82
N SER A 100 -10.44 8.01 -2.78
CA SER A 100 -9.77 7.09 -3.70
C SER A 100 -10.15 5.64 -3.44
N TRP A 101 -10.08 4.77 -4.44
CA TRP A 101 -10.45 3.36 -4.30
C TRP A 101 -9.71 2.68 -3.15
N ARG A 102 -8.41 2.93 -2.98
CA ARG A 102 -7.65 2.37 -1.85
C ARG A 102 -8.21 2.78 -0.49
N VAL A 103 -8.64 4.05 -0.35
CA VAL A 103 -9.21 4.57 0.90
C VAL A 103 -10.59 3.96 1.16
N ILE A 104 -11.44 3.89 0.12
CA ILE A 104 -12.75 3.24 0.18
C ILE A 104 -12.61 1.79 0.64
N LEU A 105 -11.67 1.05 0.04
CA LEU A 105 -11.41 -0.35 0.39
C LEU A 105 -11.09 -0.48 1.88
N ARG A 106 -10.13 0.32 2.36
CA ARG A 106 -9.68 0.28 3.76
C ARG A 106 -10.81 0.61 4.74
N ARG A 107 -11.67 1.57 4.41
CA ARG A 107 -12.80 1.99 5.26
C ARG A 107 -13.88 0.90 5.35
N ASN A 108 -14.09 0.15 4.27
CA ASN A 108 -15.23 -0.77 4.15
C ASN A 108 -14.87 -2.25 4.28
N TYR A 109 -13.60 -2.62 4.25
CA TYR A 109 -13.17 -4.02 4.21
C TYR A 109 -13.70 -4.84 5.38
N GLN A 110 -13.47 -4.39 6.63
CA GLN A 110 -13.90 -5.13 7.81
C GLN A 110 -15.43 -5.28 7.84
N LYS A 111 -16.16 -4.19 7.59
CA LYS A 111 -17.62 -4.19 7.56
C LYS A 111 -18.17 -5.15 6.48
N SER A 112 -17.57 -5.13 5.29
CA SER A 112 -17.95 -6.01 4.18
C SER A 112 -17.64 -7.47 4.48
N LYS A 113 -16.48 -7.76 5.07
CA LYS A 113 -16.12 -9.13 5.49
C LYS A 113 -17.09 -9.68 6.51
N VAL A 114 -17.37 -8.94 7.59
CA VAL A 114 -18.30 -9.34 8.63
C VAL A 114 -19.70 -9.56 8.04
N LYS A 115 -20.20 -8.61 7.24
CA LYS A 115 -21.51 -8.74 6.59
C LYS A 115 -21.58 -9.95 5.65
N HIS A 116 -20.53 -10.20 4.87
CA HIS A 116 -20.44 -11.38 4.01
C HIS A 116 -20.47 -12.67 4.83
N GLU A 117 -19.72 -12.74 5.94
CA GLU A 117 -19.70 -13.91 6.81
C GLU A 117 -21.08 -14.20 7.44
N TRP A 118 -21.81 -13.16 7.87
CA TRP A 118 -23.20 -13.30 8.29
C TRP A 118 -24.09 -13.87 7.18
N LEU A 119 -24.03 -13.30 5.98
CA LEU A 119 -24.81 -13.74 4.83
C LEU A 119 -24.45 -15.16 4.38
N SER A 120 -23.20 -15.57 4.54
CA SER A 120 -22.73 -16.93 4.23
C SER A 120 -23.17 -17.98 5.28
N GLY A 121 -23.83 -17.56 6.36
CA GLY A 121 -24.25 -18.45 7.43
C GLY A 121 -23.13 -18.88 8.38
N ARG A 122 -21.93 -18.28 8.31
CA ARG A 122 -20.81 -18.58 9.22
C ARG A 122 -21.19 -18.41 10.69
N TYR A 123 -22.07 -17.46 10.96
CA TYR A 123 -22.54 -17.11 12.30
C TYR A 123 -23.95 -17.64 12.61
N SER A 124 -24.40 -18.68 11.90
CA SER A 124 -25.73 -19.29 12.12
C SER A 124 -25.85 -20.08 13.43
N ASN A 125 -24.74 -20.62 13.95
CA ASN A 125 -24.69 -21.45 15.15
C ASN A 125 -23.72 -20.88 16.20
N ILE A 126 -23.95 -19.64 16.64
CA ILE A 126 -23.10 -19.01 17.66
C ILE A 126 -23.40 -19.64 19.03
N CYS A 127 -22.39 -20.24 19.64
CA CYS A 127 -22.49 -20.86 20.97
C CYS A 127 -21.98 -19.97 22.11
N SER A 128 -21.32 -18.84 21.81
CA SER A 128 -20.76 -17.93 22.81
C SER A 128 -20.64 -16.50 22.27
N PRO A 129 -20.82 -15.46 23.11
CA PRO A 129 -20.55 -14.07 22.74
C PRO A 129 -19.12 -13.84 22.23
N LEU A 130 -18.15 -14.63 22.69
CA LEU A 130 -16.75 -14.56 22.25
C LEU A 130 -16.54 -14.99 20.79
N SER A 131 -17.54 -15.66 20.18
CA SER A 131 -17.49 -16.12 18.79
C SER A 131 -18.04 -15.08 17.81
N LEU A 132 -18.50 -13.93 18.30
CA LEU A 132 -18.94 -12.82 17.46
C LEU A 132 -17.73 -12.07 16.88
N PRO A 133 -17.82 -11.58 15.64
CA PRO A 133 -16.78 -10.74 15.06
C PRO A 133 -16.66 -9.41 15.81
N GLU A 134 -15.41 -8.98 16.05
CA GLU A 134 -15.03 -7.65 16.58
C GLU A 134 -15.24 -6.52 15.56
#